data_AF-A0A2E2TQQ7-F1
#
_entry.id   AF-A0A2E2TQQ7-F1
#
_cell.length_a   1.000
_cell.length_b   1.000
_cell.length_c   1.000
_cell.angle_alpha   90.00
_cell.angle_beta   90.00
_cell.angle_gamma   90.00
#
_symmetry.space_group_name_H-M   'P 1'
#
loop_
_entity.id
_entity.type
_entity.pdbx_description
1 polymer ?
#
loop_
_entity_poly.entity_id
_entity_poly.type
_entity_poly.pdbx_seq_one_letter_code
_entity_poly.pdbx_strand_id
1 'polypeptide(L)'
;MQAQVIFDFNKKSDLQDWIIVNDVVMGGRSSSTFKLNEDGLGTFEGNISLENNGGFSSLRYRFLKRTLTEYTHVKITLCGDGKKYQFRVKSNARDYYSYIAPFLTSGKWQEIVIPLEDMYPSFRGKRLNQPNFSNDSIEELTFLIGNKKSEKFKLLIDKIVIE
;
A
#
# COMPACT_ATOMS: atom_id res chain seq x y z
N MET A 1 14.65 -20.01 3.03
CA MET A 1 13.31 -20.03 3.64
C MET A 1 12.26 -19.84 2.57
N GLN A 2 11.03 -20.31 2.78
CA GLN A 2 9.95 -20.19 1.80
C GLN A 2 9.14 -18.92 2.10
N ALA A 3 8.90 -18.09 1.08
CA ALA A 3 8.08 -16.90 1.23
C ALA A 3 6.64 -17.25 1.62
N GLN A 4 6.05 -16.48 2.53
CA GLN A 4 4.65 -16.62 2.90
C GLN A 4 3.78 -15.60 2.15
N VAL A 5 2.73 -16.11 1.51
CA VAL A 5 1.79 -15.29 0.75
C VAL A 5 0.86 -14.52 1.70
N ILE A 6 0.79 -13.21 1.53
CA ILE A 6 -0.25 -12.37 2.15
C ILE A 6 -1.46 -12.28 1.23
N PHE A 7 -1.22 -12.03 -0.06
CA PHE A 7 -2.27 -11.98 -1.06
C PHE A 7 -1.73 -12.39 -2.43
N ASP A 8 -2.51 -13.20 -3.15
CA ASP A 8 -2.21 -13.67 -4.51
C ASP A 8 -3.44 -13.34 -5.38
N PHE A 9 -3.29 -12.34 -6.25
CA PHE A 9 -4.39 -11.87 -7.10
C PHE A 9 -4.60 -12.86 -8.25
N ASN A 10 -5.84 -13.31 -8.40
CA ASN A 10 -6.29 -14.11 -9.52
C ASN A 10 -7.77 -13.84 -9.80
N LYS A 11 -8.32 -14.42 -10.87
CA LYS A 11 -9.70 -14.19 -11.31
C LYS A 11 -10.79 -14.57 -10.29
N LYS A 12 -10.44 -15.32 -9.24
CA LYS A 12 -11.35 -15.76 -8.17
C LYS A 12 -11.05 -15.08 -6.84
N SER A 13 -10.10 -14.14 -6.78
CA SER A 13 -9.76 -13.47 -5.53
C SER A 13 -10.94 -12.64 -5.02
N ASP A 14 -11.18 -12.73 -3.71
CA ASP A 14 -12.16 -11.88 -3.04
C ASP A 14 -11.50 -10.56 -2.62
N LEU A 15 -12.14 -9.45 -2.99
CA LEU A 15 -11.64 -8.10 -2.71
C LEU A 15 -12.41 -7.40 -1.56
N GLN A 16 -13.33 -8.09 -0.87
CA GLN A 16 -14.21 -7.45 0.14
C GLN A 16 -13.45 -6.75 1.27
N ASP A 17 -12.28 -7.25 1.65
CA ASP A 17 -11.45 -6.71 2.74
C ASP A 17 -10.52 -5.58 2.28
N TRP A 18 -10.55 -5.25 0.98
CA TRP A 18 -9.82 -4.13 0.40
C TRP A 18 -10.67 -2.87 0.40
N ILE A 19 -10.16 -1.81 1.02
CA ILE A 19 -10.89 -0.56 1.26
C ILE A 19 -10.14 0.61 0.65
N ILE A 20 -10.84 1.39 -0.18
CA ILE A 20 -10.34 2.66 -0.70
C ILE A 20 -10.60 3.76 0.32
N VAL A 21 -9.60 4.61 0.54
CA VAL A 21 -9.73 5.85 1.31
C VAL A 21 -9.13 7.00 0.51
N ASN A 22 -9.99 7.92 0.09
CA ASN A 22 -9.63 9.15 -0.62
C ASN A 22 -9.62 10.34 0.34
N ASP A 23 -9.02 11.45 -0.09
CA ASP A 23 -8.97 12.72 0.63
C ASP A 23 -10.33 13.43 0.81
N VAL A 24 -11.42 12.91 0.21
CA VAL A 24 -12.79 13.41 0.36
C VAL A 24 -13.23 13.53 1.82
N VAL A 25 -12.67 12.71 2.71
CA VAL A 25 -12.92 12.76 4.16
C VAL A 25 -12.49 14.09 4.81
N MET A 26 -11.62 14.85 4.13
CA MET A 26 -11.18 16.18 4.51
C MET A 26 -11.70 17.28 3.56
N GLY A 27 -12.64 16.95 2.67
CA GLY A 27 -13.17 17.87 1.64
C GLY A 27 -12.40 17.85 0.32
N GLY A 28 -11.37 17.00 0.18
CA GLY A 28 -10.63 16.80 -1.07
C GLY A 28 -11.49 16.24 -2.20
N ARG A 29 -10.91 16.18 -3.41
CA ARG A 29 -11.62 15.76 -4.64
C ARG A 29 -10.92 14.63 -5.40
N SER A 30 -10.00 13.92 -4.74
CA SER A 30 -9.39 12.74 -5.35
C SER A 30 -10.41 11.59 -5.43
N SER A 31 -10.31 10.80 -6.49
CA SER A 31 -11.20 9.67 -6.73
C SER A 31 -10.41 8.46 -7.25
N SER A 32 -10.87 7.26 -6.91
CA SER A 32 -10.20 6.03 -7.31
C SER A 32 -11.14 4.84 -7.26
N THR A 33 -10.76 3.77 -7.94
CA THR A 33 -11.43 2.48 -7.93
C THR A 33 -10.43 1.36 -7.73
N PHE A 34 -10.92 0.21 -7.26
CA PHE A 34 -10.14 -1.00 -7.07
C PHE A 34 -10.98 -2.19 -7.52
N LYS A 35 -10.43 -2.99 -8.42
CA LYS A 35 -11.12 -4.14 -9.04
C LYS A 35 -10.12 -5.18 -9.51
N LEU A 36 -10.58 -6.41 -9.68
CA LEU A 36 -9.87 -7.38 -10.51
C LEU A 36 -10.06 -7.03 -11.98
N ASN A 37 -9.00 -7.09 -12.77
CA ASN A 37 -9.09 -7.01 -14.23
C ASN A 37 -9.29 -8.40 -14.86
N GLU A 38 -9.40 -8.45 -16.19
CA GLU A 38 -9.63 -9.68 -16.95
C GLU A 38 -8.49 -10.71 -16.82
N ASP A 39 -7.28 -10.23 -16.51
CA ASP A 39 -6.10 -11.06 -16.26
C ASP A 39 -6.04 -11.60 -14.83
N GLY A 40 -6.92 -11.14 -13.94
CA GLY A 40 -6.96 -11.54 -12.53
C GLY A 40 -6.08 -10.68 -11.61
N LEU A 41 -5.62 -9.51 -12.07
CA LEU A 41 -4.75 -8.61 -11.32
C LEU A 41 -5.56 -7.58 -10.52
N GLY A 42 -5.08 -7.24 -9.33
CA GLY A 42 -5.62 -6.12 -8.55
C GLY A 42 -5.27 -4.80 -9.22
N THR A 43 -6.27 -4.07 -9.71
CA THR A 43 -6.10 -2.79 -10.41
C THR A 43 -6.54 -1.64 -9.52
N PHE A 44 -5.59 -0.88 -8.99
CA PHE A 44 -5.83 0.37 -8.24
C PHE A 44 -5.57 1.57 -9.14
N GLU A 45 -6.62 2.31 -9.52
CA GLU A 45 -6.50 3.42 -10.46
C GLU A 45 -7.44 4.57 -10.12
N GLY A 46 -7.08 5.78 -10.53
CA GLY A 46 -7.84 6.98 -10.17
C GLY A 46 -7.21 8.28 -10.63
N ASN A 47 -7.72 9.38 -10.06
CA ASN A 47 -7.22 10.74 -10.27
C ASN A 47 -7.00 11.43 -8.93
N ILE A 48 -5.80 11.98 -8.74
CA ILE A 48 -5.46 12.83 -7.61
C ILE A 48 -5.80 14.28 -7.96
N SER A 49 -6.51 14.95 -7.05
CA SER A 49 -6.78 16.40 -7.11
C SER A 49 -6.15 17.09 -5.90
N LEU A 50 -5.58 18.28 -6.13
CA LEU A 50 -5.06 19.14 -5.06
C LEU A 50 -6.10 20.17 -4.58
N GLU A 51 -7.31 20.15 -5.16
CA GLU A 51 -8.41 21.00 -4.71
C GLU A 51 -8.73 20.74 -3.23
N ASN A 52 -9.16 21.79 -2.53
CA ASN A 52 -9.53 21.75 -1.11
C ASN A 52 -8.44 21.19 -0.18
N ASN A 53 -7.18 21.47 -0.49
CA ASN A 53 -6.01 20.94 0.25
C ASN A 53 -5.96 19.40 0.28
N GLY A 54 -6.56 18.75 -0.72
CA GLY A 54 -6.46 17.32 -0.95
C GLY A 54 -5.09 16.90 -1.48
N GLY A 55 -5.06 15.75 -2.13
CA GLY A 55 -3.90 15.24 -2.84
C GLY A 55 -3.51 13.83 -2.44
N PHE A 56 -4.45 12.97 -2.04
CA PHE A 56 -4.12 11.54 -1.84
C PHE A 56 -5.28 10.58 -2.13
N SER A 57 -4.89 9.36 -2.48
CA SER A 57 -5.74 8.18 -2.51
C SER A 57 -4.97 7.00 -1.93
N SER A 58 -5.68 6.12 -1.23
CA SER A 58 -5.08 4.93 -0.64
C SER A 58 -5.98 3.71 -0.77
N LEU A 59 -5.33 2.56 -0.83
CA LEU A 59 -5.93 1.24 -0.89
C LEU A 59 -5.38 0.42 0.29
N ARG A 60 -6.27 0.04 1.21
CA ARG A 60 -5.95 -0.65 2.45
C ARG A 60 -6.45 -2.08 2.39
N TYR A 61 -5.65 -3.01 2.90
CA TYR A 61 -6.02 -4.40 3.11
C TYR A 61 -5.81 -4.79 4.56
N ARG A 62 -6.84 -5.31 5.23
CA ARG A 62 -6.77 -5.84 6.59
C ARG A 62 -6.96 -7.33 6.56
N PHE A 63 -6.21 -8.04 7.39
CA PHE A 63 -6.23 -9.49 7.45
C PHE A 63 -5.92 -9.96 8.86
N LEU A 64 -6.13 -11.26 9.11
CA LEU A 64 -5.74 -11.87 10.38
C LEU A 64 -4.24 -11.73 10.57
N LYS A 65 -3.85 -11.27 11.76
CA LYS A 65 -2.47 -11.04 12.17
C LYS A 65 -1.52 -12.15 11.69
N ARG A 66 -0.48 -11.75 10.96
CA ARG A 66 0.58 -12.61 10.42
C ARG A 66 1.86 -12.37 11.21
N THR A 67 2.47 -13.45 11.67
CA THR A 67 3.74 -13.44 12.39
C THR A 67 4.90 -13.25 11.39
N LEU A 68 5.91 -12.48 11.81
CA LEU A 68 7.09 -12.08 11.04
C LEU A 68 8.40 -12.60 11.66
N THR A 69 8.35 -13.53 12.61
CA THR A 69 9.51 -13.97 13.40
C THR A 69 10.73 -14.40 12.57
N GLU A 70 10.52 -14.82 11.32
CA GLU A 70 11.60 -15.17 10.40
C GLU A 70 11.67 -14.22 9.18
N TYR A 71 10.65 -13.41 8.94
CA TYR A 71 10.54 -12.59 7.72
C TYR A 71 11.01 -11.16 7.96
N THR A 72 11.90 -10.70 7.09
CA THR A 72 12.55 -9.38 7.20
C THR A 72 12.13 -8.44 6.08
N HIS A 73 11.53 -8.97 5.03
CA HIS A 73 11.14 -8.20 3.85
C HIS A 73 9.68 -8.42 3.50
N VAL A 74 9.07 -7.39 2.91
CA VAL A 74 7.86 -7.52 2.09
C VAL A 74 8.27 -7.42 0.64
N LYS A 75 7.81 -8.37 -0.18
CA LYS A 75 8.00 -8.35 -1.62
C LYS A 75 6.66 -8.20 -2.34
N ILE A 76 6.62 -7.28 -3.29
CA ILE A 76 5.41 -6.92 -4.03
C ILE A 76 5.69 -7.02 -5.52
N THR A 77 4.98 -7.90 -6.22
CA THR A 77 5.02 -8.01 -7.68
C THR A 77 3.96 -7.10 -8.26
N LEU A 78 4.39 -6.07 -9.00
CA LEU A 78 3.49 -5.03 -9.50
C LEU A 78 3.95 -4.44 -10.84
N CYS A 79 3.03 -3.77 -11.54
CA CYS A 79 3.31 -2.89 -12.67
C CYS A 79 2.65 -1.54 -12.40
N GLY A 80 3.47 -0.52 -12.12
CA GLY A 80 3.01 0.84 -11.87
C GLY A 80 3.17 1.76 -13.07
N ASP A 81 3.14 3.06 -12.84
CA ASP A 81 2.95 4.08 -13.86
C ASP A 81 4.03 5.19 -13.83
N GLY A 82 5.22 4.84 -13.32
CA GLY A 82 6.36 5.76 -13.21
C GLY A 82 6.34 6.65 -11.96
N LYS A 83 5.31 6.55 -11.12
CA LYS A 83 5.11 7.46 -9.98
C LYS A 83 5.66 6.89 -8.68
N LYS A 84 5.83 7.78 -7.71
CA LYS A 84 6.20 7.47 -6.33
C LYS A 84 4.96 7.13 -5.51
N TYR A 85 4.97 5.97 -4.90
CA TYR A 85 3.95 5.48 -3.98
C TYR A 85 4.55 5.30 -2.59
N GLN A 86 3.68 5.09 -1.63
CA GLN A 86 4.03 4.65 -0.29
C GLN A 86 3.39 3.29 -0.05
N PHE A 87 4.20 2.35 0.41
CA PHE A 87 3.72 1.14 1.06
C PHE A 87 3.70 1.38 2.56
N ARG A 88 2.68 0.88 3.24
CA ARG A 88 2.54 1.05 4.68
C ARG A 88 2.12 -0.24 5.35
N VAL A 89 2.58 -0.43 6.58
CA VAL A 89 2.18 -1.55 7.43
C VAL A 89 1.71 -1.07 8.80
N LYS A 90 0.88 -1.90 9.45
CA LYS A 90 0.61 -1.84 10.88
C LYS A 90 0.65 -3.23 11.50
N SER A 91 1.22 -3.30 12.71
CA SER A 91 1.12 -4.45 13.62
C SER A 91 -0.20 -4.50 14.38
N ASN A 92 -0.87 -3.35 14.51
CA ASN A 92 -2.21 -3.22 15.07
C ASN A 92 -3.02 -2.20 14.24
N ALA A 93 -4.10 -2.64 13.62
CA ALA A 93 -4.94 -1.86 12.72
C ALA A 93 -5.64 -0.68 13.44
N ARG A 94 -5.68 -0.68 14.77
CA ARG A 94 -6.20 0.40 15.60
C ARG A 94 -5.19 1.52 15.87
N ASP A 95 -3.90 1.31 15.58
CA ASP A 95 -2.89 2.35 15.78
C ASP A 95 -3.18 3.58 14.94
N TYR A 96 -2.96 4.77 15.51
CA TYR A 96 -3.23 6.03 14.82
C TYR A 96 -2.21 6.34 13.71
N TYR A 97 -1.05 5.68 13.73
CA TYR A 97 0.05 5.87 12.78
C TYR A 97 0.30 4.59 11.96
N SER A 98 1.14 4.70 10.93
CA SER A 98 1.62 3.56 10.15
C SER A 98 3.13 3.65 10.00
N TYR A 99 3.77 2.50 9.78
CA TYR A 99 5.14 2.47 9.28
C TYR A 99 5.12 2.57 7.76
N ILE A 100 6.02 3.37 7.18
CA ILE A 100 5.99 3.74 5.76
C ILE A 100 7.31 3.38 5.08
N ALA A 101 7.21 2.82 3.88
CA ALA A 101 8.30 2.74 2.91
C ALA A 101 7.86 3.41 1.60
N PRO A 102 8.52 4.49 1.15
CA PRO A 102 8.31 5.02 -0.19
C PRO A 102 8.94 4.10 -1.23
N PHE A 103 8.31 3.96 -2.39
CA PHE A 103 8.88 3.25 -3.54
C PHE A 103 8.54 3.96 -4.85
N LEU A 104 9.39 3.79 -5.85
CA LEU A 104 9.20 4.32 -7.20
C LEU A 104 8.78 3.19 -8.15
N THR A 105 7.82 3.46 -9.02
CA THR A 105 7.41 2.49 -10.05
C THR A 105 8.13 2.73 -11.37
N SER A 106 8.36 1.68 -12.16
CA SER A 106 9.16 1.75 -13.40
C SER A 106 8.33 1.86 -14.69
N GLY A 107 7.01 1.72 -14.61
CA GLY A 107 6.15 1.56 -15.80
C GLY A 107 6.14 0.15 -16.39
N LYS A 108 6.88 -0.78 -15.79
CA LYS A 108 6.99 -2.18 -16.21
C LYS A 108 6.74 -3.09 -15.01
N TRP A 109 6.52 -4.38 -15.29
CA TRP A 109 6.51 -5.41 -14.25
C TRP A 109 7.84 -5.44 -13.51
N GLN A 110 7.76 -5.46 -12.19
CA GLN A 110 8.91 -5.47 -11.30
C GLN A 110 8.52 -6.00 -9.92
N GLU A 111 9.52 -6.35 -9.15
CA GLU A 111 9.38 -6.68 -7.73
C GLU A 111 9.90 -5.52 -6.89
N ILE A 112 9.06 -5.01 -6.00
CA ILE A 112 9.46 -4.05 -4.97
C ILE A 112 9.77 -4.85 -3.70
N VAL A 113 11.03 -4.80 -3.27
CA VAL A 113 11.51 -5.42 -2.03
C VAL A 113 11.67 -4.35 -0.97
N ILE A 114 11.00 -4.50 0.16
CA ILE A 114 10.93 -3.51 1.23
C ILE A 114 11.45 -4.18 2.51
N PRO A 115 12.65 -3.77 3.01
CA PRO A 115 13.10 -4.16 4.34
C PRO A 115 12.14 -3.59 5.39
N LEU A 116 11.61 -4.45 6.24
CA LEU A 116 10.69 -4.04 7.29
C LEU A 116 11.36 -3.07 8.28
N GLU A 117 12.62 -3.32 8.64
CA GLU A 117 13.41 -2.50 9.55
C GLU A 117 13.64 -1.05 9.08
N ASP A 118 13.53 -0.79 7.77
CA ASP A 118 13.67 0.55 7.19
C ASP A 118 12.36 1.36 7.23
N MET A 119 11.24 0.71 7.51
CA MET A 119 9.94 1.36 7.53
C MET A 119 9.83 2.30 8.74
N TYR A 120 9.66 3.60 8.48
CA TYR A 120 9.62 4.61 9.54
C TYR A 120 8.19 4.96 9.95
N PRO A 121 7.94 5.29 11.24
CA PRO A 121 6.61 5.63 11.72
C PRO A 121 6.20 7.03 11.24
N SER A 122 4.96 7.17 10.77
CA SER A 122 4.42 8.43 10.29
C SER A 122 2.91 8.54 10.50
N PHE A 123 2.48 9.75 10.83
CA PHE A 123 1.08 10.11 11.00
C PHE A 123 0.77 11.39 10.22
N ARG A 124 -0.26 11.34 9.38
CA ARG A 124 -0.71 12.50 8.56
C ARG A 124 0.44 13.22 7.83
N GLY A 125 1.36 12.44 7.26
CA GLY A 125 2.50 12.96 6.50
C GLY A 125 3.68 13.46 7.34
N LYS A 126 3.62 13.37 8.67
CA LYS A 126 4.70 13.73 9.58
C LYS A 126 5.37 12.48 10.13
N ARG A 127 6.70 12.36 9.96
CA ARG A 127 7.50 11.32 10.60
C ARG A 127 7.43 11.52 12.13
N LEU A 128 7.23 10.43 12.85
CA LEU A 128 7.21 10.43 14.31
C LEU A 128 8.61 10.25 14.87
N ASN A 129 8.87 10.81 16.05
CA ASN A 129 10.11 10.58 16.79
C ASN A 129 10.02 9.25 17.56
N GLN A 130 10.01 8.14 16.81
CA GLN A 130 9.90 6.78 17.30
C GLN A 130 10.81 5.86 16.45
N PRO A 131 11.23 4.69 16.96
CA PRO A 131 12.00 3.72 16.19
C PRO A 131 11.27 3.30 14.91
N ASN A 132 12.03 2.77 13.95
CA ASN A 132 11.46 2.10 12.79
C ASN A 132 10.76 0.78 13.19
N PHE A 133 10.07 0.16 12.24
CA PHE A 133 9.30 -1.05 12.49
C PHE A 133 10.19 -2.18 13.05
N SER A 134 9.79 -2.71 14.20
CA SER A 134 10.47 -3.83 14.86
C SER A 134 9.48 -4.83 15.46
N ASN A 135 8.23 -4.81 14.98
CA ASN A 135 7.18 -5.69 15.49
C ASN A 135 7.31 -7.09 14.87
N ASP A 136 6.89 -8.09 15.64
CA ASP A 136 6.89 -9.50 15.25
C ASP A 136 5.71 -9.89 14.33
N SER A 137 4.92 -8.91 13.88
CA SER A 137 3.65 -9.18 13.21
C SER A 137 3.05 -7.98 12.48
N ILE A 138 2.22 -8.26 11.48
CA ILE A 138 1.42 -7.28 10.72
C ILE A 138 -0.01 -7.76 10.53
N GLU A 139 -0.96 -6.83 10.46
CA GLU A 139 -2.38 -7.12 10.19
C GLU A 139 -3.06 -6.11 9.25
N GLU A 140 -2.31 -5.11 8.77
CA GLU A 140 -2.78 -4.15 7.77
C GLU A 140 -1.64 -3.80 6.82
N LEU A 141 -1.94 -3.77 5.52
CA LEU A 141 -1.11 -3.22 4.47
C LEU A 141 -1.84 -2.07 3.78
N THR A 142 -1.11 -1.09 3.25
CA THR A 142 -1.71 0.00 2.48
C THR A 142 -0.79 0.48 1.36
N PHE A 143 -1.35 0.65 0.17
CA PHE A 143 -0.76 1.43 -0.91
C PHE A 143 -1.33 2.85 -0.85
N LEU A 144 -0.47 3.86 -0.93
CA LEU A 144 -0.91 5.25 -0.99
C LEU A 144 -0.16 5.99 -2.09
N ILE A 145 -0.90 6.77 -2.87
CA ILE A 145 -0.36 7.80 -3.74
C ILE A 145 -0.77 9.16 -3.15
N GLY A 146 0.22 10.05 -3.00
CA GLY A 146 0.03 11.36 -2.40
C GLY A 146 1.29 12.20 -2.55
N ASN A 147 1.64 12.50 -3.79
CA ASN A 147 2.92 13.09 -4.18
C ASN A 147 2.83 14.60 -4.47
N LYS A 148 1.76 15.25 -4.00
CA LYS A 148 1.48 16.69 -4.18
C LYS A 148 1.37 17.12 -5.65
N LYS A 149 0.91 16.23 -6.52
CA LYS A 149 0.61 16.53 -7.92
C LYS A 149 -0.82 16.11 -8.25
N SER A 150 -1.46 16.90 -9.10
CA SER A 150 -2.75 16.55 -9.69
C SER A 150 -2.49 15.68 -10.92
N GLU A 151 -2.84 14.40 -10.85
CA GLU A 151 -2.55 13.44 -11.92
C GLU A 151 -3.39 12.17 -11.84
N LYS A 152 -3.53 11.51 -13.00
CA LYS A 152 -4.09 10.16 -13.08
C LYS A 152 -3.04 9.13 -12.67
N PHE A 153 -3.48 8.07 -12.00
CA PHE A 153 -2.60 6.98 -11.60
C PHE A 153 -3.19 5.61 -11.85
N LYS A 154 -2.30 4.62 -11.98
CA LYS A 154 -2.66 3.20 -12.12
C LYS A 154 -1.56 2.32 -11.56
N LEU A 155 -1.94 1.40 -10.70
CA LEU A 155 -1.08 0.39 -10.09
C LEU A 155 -1.74 -0.98 -10.26
N LEU A 156 -1.10 -1.85 -11.05
CA LEU A 156 -1.46 -3.25 -11.17
C LEU A 156 -0.66 -4.06 -10.15
N ILE A 157 -1.33 -4.88 -9.36
CA ILE A 157 -0.75 -5.68 -8.30
C ILE A 157 -1.06 -7.15 -8.57
N ASP A 158 -0.03 -7.97 -8.60
CA ASP A 158 -0.12 -9.41 -8.85
C ASP A 158 -0.03 -10.19 -7.54
N LYS A 159 1.00 -9.89 -6.73
CA LYS A 159 1.27 -10.69 -5.53
C LYS A 159 1.95 -9.90 -4.43
N ILE A 160 1.65 -10.26 -3.19
CA ILE A 160 2.26 -9.72 -1.97
C ILE A 160 2.68 -10.88 -1.09
N VAL A 161 3.97 -10.92 -0.74
CA VAL A 161 4.55 -11.94 0.14
C VAL A 161 5.45 -11.31 1.19
N ILE A 162 5.70 -12.07 2.25
CA ILE A 162 6.74 -11.80 3.26
C ILE A 162 7.81 -12.89 3.15
N GLU A 163 9.07 -12.51 3.28
CA GLU A 163 10.24 -13.40 3.18
C GLU A 163 11.40 -12.97 4.10
#